data_AF-A0A7C5IB49-F1
#
_entry.id   AF-A0A7C5IB49-F1
#
_cell.length_a   1.000
_cell.length_b   1.000
_cell.length_c   1.000
_cell.angle_alpha   90.00
_cell.angle_beta   90.00
_cell.angle_gamma   90.00
#
_symmetry.space_group_name_H-M   'P 1'
#
loop_
_entity.id
_entity.type
_entity.pdbx_description
1 polymer ?
#
loop_
_entity_poly.entity_id
_entity_poly.type
_entity_poly.pdbx_seq_one_letter_code
_entity_poly.pdbx_strand_id
1 'polypeptide(L)'
;MTPLRIATLAALGVCCIGVVWRLAMWFVRPVGPDARTTTLRARLLGLPGLLWPGSIGGLLRALFWDTLLQGRLFHANRVRWLGHLLIVTGCLVLVLMHGLGSVLAVKLFKGYQSTLDPFLLVRDVAGLLVVVGVLLVFGQRAVQRAGRPSPRKPWDGAFVALLVLAVLTGFLLKGIKIA
;
A
#
# COMPACT_ATOMS: atom_id res chain seq x y z
N MET A 1 33.03 -0.42 -6.59
CA MET A 1 31.57 -0.63 -6.40
C MET A 1 30.87 -0.13 -7.64
N THR A 2 29.96 -0.90 -8.24
CA THR A 2 29.21 -0.41 -9.42
C THR A 2 28.20 0.67 -9.00
N PRO A 3 27.96 1.70 -9.83
CA PRO A 3 27.05 2.80 -9.50
C PRO A 3 25.64 2.31 -9.16
N LEU A 4 25.20 1.20 -9.77
CA LEU A 4 23.92 0.56 -9.50
C LEU A 4 23.78 0.07 -8.04
N ARG A 5 24.86 -0.48 -7.46
CA ARG A 5 24.84 -0.97 -6.07
C ARG A 5 24.70 0.19 -5.07
N ILE A 6 25.38 1.30 -5.35
CA ILE A 6 25.30 2.51 -4.52
C ILE A 6 23.88 3.06 -4.55
N ALA A 7 23.26 3.14 -5.73
CA ALA A 7 21.88 3.61 -5.88
C ALA A 7 20.88 2.72 -5.11
N THR A 8 21.02 1.39 -5.19
CA THR A 8 20.11 0.48 -4.47
C THR A 8 20.26 0.59 -2.95
N LEU A 9 21.49 0.73 -2.44
CA LEU A 9 21.74 0.88 -1.01
C LEU A 9 21.24 2.23 -0.49
N ALA A 10 21.44 3.29 -1.27
CA ALA A 10 20.90 4.62 -0.94
C ALA A 10 19.37 4.60 -0.91
N ALA A 11 18.72 4.01 -1.92
CA ALA A 11 17.26 3.89 -1.97
C ALA A 11 16.71 3.06 -0.80
N LEU A 12 17.38 1.94 -0.47
CA LEU A 12 17.02 1.13 0.69
C LEU A 12 17.18 1.92 2.00
N GLY A 13 18.28 2.65 2.16
CA GLY A 13 18.54 3.50 3.32
C GLY A 13 17.45 4.56 3.50
N VAL A 14 17.12 5.30 2.44
CA VAL A 14 16.04 6.31 2.46
C VAL A 14 14.68 5.66 2.78
N CYS A 15 14.39 4.48 2.22
CA CYS A 15 13.17 3.73 2.52
C CYS A 15 13.09 3.34 4.00
N CYS A 16 14.14 2.73 4.55
CA CYS A 16 14.21 2.32 5.95
C CYS A 16 14.10 3.50 6.90
N ILE A 17 14.85 4.58 6.65
CA ILE A 17 14.78 5.82 7.44
C ILE A 17 13.37 6.40 7.37
N GLY A 18 12.77 6.44 6.18
CA GLY A 18 11.40 6.94 5.98
C GLY A 18 10.36 6.11 6.74
N VAL A 19 10.49 4.79 6.76
CA VAL A 19 9.62 3.89 7.53
C VAL A 19 9.79 4.14 9.03
N VAL A 20 11.02 4.13 9.55
CA VAL A 20 11.31 4.39 10.97
C VAL A 20 10.79 5.77 11.38
N TRP A 21 11.03 6.79 10.57
CA TRP A 21 10.53 8.14 10.80
C TRP A 21 8.99 8.17 10.84
N ARG A 22 8.32 7.51 9.88
CA ARG A 22 6.85 7.46 9.86
C ARG A 22 6.29 6.76 11.10
N LEU A 23 6.90 5.65 11.50
CA LEU A 23 6.52 4.92 12.72
C LEU A 23 6.74 5.77 13.98
N ALA A 24 7.87 6.46 14.09
CA ALA A 24 8.16 7.38 15.19
C ALA A 24 7.11 8.51 15.26
N MET A 25 6.72 9.04 14.10
CA MET A 25 5.74 10.12 13.99
C MET A 25 4.32 9.70 14.41
N TRP A 26 3.97 8.42 14.38
CA TRP A 26 2.71 7.94 14.95
C TRP A 26 2.64 8.11 16.48
N PHE A 27 3.78 8.02 17.17
CA PHE A 27 3.83 8.26 18.61
C PHE A 27 3.77 9.75 18.96
N VAL A 28 4.37 10.58 18.12
CA VAL A 28 4.49 12.03 18.33
C VAL A 28 3.22 12.79 17.93
N ARG A 29 2.58 12.44 16.81
CA ARG A 29 1.42 13.20 16.31
C ARG A 29 0.11 12.65 16.89
N PRO A 30 -0.80 13.51 17.38
CA PRO A 30 -2.14 13.08 17.75
C PRO A 30 -2.93 12.72 16.49
N VAL A 31 -3.22 11.43 16.32
CA VAL A 31 -4.05 10.90 15.23
C VAL A 31 -5.42 10.54 15.80
N GLY A 32 -6.42 11.36 15.50
CA GLY A 32 -7.80 11.15 15.95
C GLY A 32 -8.28 12.13 17.03
N PRO A 33 -9.60 12.26 17.22
CA PRO A 33 -10.19 13.18 18.20
C PRO A 33 -9.78 12.87 19.65
N ASP A 34 -9.63 11.59 20.00
CA ASP A 34 -9.23 11.12 21.34
C ASP A 34 -7.74 11.34 21.65
N ALA A 35 -6.92 11.56 20.62
CA ALA A 35 -5.49 11.69 20.75
C ALA A 35 -5.05 13.05 21.33
N ARG A 36 -5.98 14.02 21.42
CA ARG A 36 -5.75 15.38 21.93
C ARG A 36 -5.56 15.43 23.45
N THR A 37 -6.06 14.45 24.19
CA THR A 37 -6.01 14.41 25.67
C THR A 37 -4.91 13.49 26.20
N THR A 38 -4.36 12.60 25.38
CA THR A 38 -3.32 11.63 25.77
C THR A 38 -1.90 12.19 25.61
N THR A 39 -1.09 12.14 26.68
CA THR A 39 0.33 12.51 26.64
C THR A 39 1.19 11.42 25.99
N LEU A 40 2.35 11.80 25.46
CA LEU A 40 3.31 10.88 24.82
C LEU A 40 3.76 9.75 25.78
N ARG A 41 3.87 10.07 27.08
CA ARG A 41 4.15 9.11 28.15
C ARG A 41 3.03 8.08 28.35
N ALA A 42 1.76 8.51 28.27
CA ALA A 42 0.61 7.60 28.38
C ALA A 42 0.54 6.63 27.18
N ARG A 43 0.95 7.07 25.98
CA ARG A 43 1.02 6.21 24.79
C ARG A 43 2.10 5.14 24.89
N LEU A 44 3.27 5.49 25.42
CA LEU A 44 4.36 4.55 25.65
C LEU A 44 4.03 3.56 26.77
N LEU A 45 3.37 4.02 27.85
CA LEU A 45 2.93 3.16 28.95
C LEU A 45 1.76 2.24 28.56
N GLY A 46 1.01 2.56 27.51
CA GLY A 46 -0.04 1.70 26.95
C GLY A 46 0.48 0.57 26.05
N LEU A 47 1.73 0.63 25.58
CA LEU A 47 2.38 -0.41 24.76
C LEU A 47 2.33 -1.83 25.38
N PRO A 48 2.63 -2.04 26.67
CA PRO A 48 2.53 -3.37 27.27
C PRO A 48 1.08 -3.91 27.29
N GLY A 49 0.06 -3.03 27.32
CA GLY A 49 -1.34 -3.44 27.18
C GLY A 49 -1.69 -4.03 25.82
N LEU A 50 -0.90 -3.72 24.78
CA LEU A 50 -1.03 -4.25 23.42
C LEU A 50 -0.60 -5.72 23.31
N LEU A 51 0.23 -6.18 24.26
CA LEU A 51 0.67 -7.57 24.35
C LEU A 51 -0.37 -8.46 25.04
N TRP A 52 -1.45 -7.86 25.57
CA TRP A 52 -2.51 -8.61 26.23
C TRP A 52 -3.38 -9.32 25.18
N PRO A 53 -3.61 -10.64 25.28
CA PRO A 53 -4.35 -11.41 24.26
C PRO A 53 -5.79 -10.91 24.04
N GLY A 54 -6.40 -10.32 25.05
CA GLY A 54 -7.73 -9.67 24.95
C GLY A 54 -7.76 -8.42 24.05
N SER A 55 -6.63 -7.76 23.84
CA SER A 55 -6.52 -6.57 22.99
C SER A 55 -6.21 -6.91 21.52
N ILE A 56 -5.67 -8.10 21.25
CA ILE A 56 -5.26 -8.55 19.91
C ILE A 56 -6.44 -8.57 18.94
N GLY A 57 -7.63 -9.02 19.38
CA GLY A 57 -8.83 -9.03 18.55
C GLY A 57 -9.29 -7.63 18.13
N GLY A 58 -9.28 -6.68 19.06
CA GLY A 58 -9.59 -5.27 18.77
C GLY A 58 -8.57 -4.64 17.82
N LEU A 59 -7.28 -4.96 18.01
CA LEU A 59 -6.19 -4.47 17.18
C LEU A 59 -6.25 -5.03 15.76
N LEU A 60 -6.48 -6.34 15.61
CA LEU A 60 -6.69 -7.00 14.33
C LEU A 60 -7.88 -6.40 13.61
N ARG A 61 -9.00 -6.17 14.32
CA ARG A 61 -10.17 -5.52 13.73
C ARG A 61 -9.85 -4.11 13.26
N ALA A 62 -9.19 -3.28 14.06
CA ALA A 62 -8.82 -1.92 13.66
C ALA A 62 -7.81 -1.92 12.48
N LEU A 63 -6.88 -2.86 12.46
CA LEU A 63 -5.91 -2.99 11.38
C LEU A 63 -6.58 -3.42 10.08
N PHE A 64 -7.33 -4.52 10.09
CA PHE A 64 -7.96 -5.03 8.87
C PHE A 64 -9.15 -4.19 8.45
N TRP A 65 -10.06 -3.84 9.36
CA TRP A 65 -11.30 -3.15 9.02
C TRP A 65 -11.09 -1.64 8.81
N ASP A 66 -10.43 -0.95 9.74
CA ASP A 66 -10.32 0.51 9.68
C ASP A 66 -9.12 0.98 8.87
N THR A 67 -8.04 0.19 8.82
CA THR A 67 -6.80 0.58 8.13
C THR A 67 -6.72 -0.02 6.72
N LEU A 68 -6.84 -1.35 6.58
CA LEU A 68 -6.67 -2.03 5.30
C LEU A 68 -7.92 -1.93 4.41
N LEU A 69 -9.07 -2.32 4.95
CA LEU A 69 -10.37 -2.28 4.27
C LEU A 69 -10.99 -0.89 4.28
N GLN A 70 -10.45 0.05 5.05
CA GLN A 70 -10.96 1.43 5.13
C GLN A 70 -12.49 1.48 5.35
N GLY A 71 -13.01 0.82 6.39
CA GLY A 71 -14.46 0.70 6.66
C GLY A 71 -15.21 2.04 6.69
N ARG A 72 -14.57 3.11 7.16
CA ARG A 72 -15.15 4.48 7.08
C ARG A 72 -15.38 4.95 5.65
N LEU A 73 -14.50 4.59 4.72
CA LEU A 73 -14.64 4.93 3.31
C LEU A 73 -15.77 4.13 2.65
N PHE A 74 -15.97 2.87 3.05
CA PHE A 74 -17.07 2.03 2.58
C PHE A 74 -18.43 2.69 2.82
N HIS A 75 -18.64 3.23 4.03
CA HIS A 75 -19.89 3.93 4.38
C HIS A 75 -20.04 5.27 3.65
N ALA A 76 -18.95 5.97 3.34
CA ALA A 76 -19.01 7.28 2.69
C ALA A 76 -19.20 7.20 1.16
N ASN A 77 -18.46 6.32 0.48
CA ASN A 77 -18.56 6.13 -0.97
C ASN A 77 -18.03 4.74 -1.36
N ARG A 78 -18.96 3.84 -1.69
CA ARG A 78 -18.67 2.44 -2.05
C ARG A 78 -17.78 2.29 -3.28
N VAL A 79 -17.89 3.17 -4.27
CA VAL A 79 -17.08 3.07 -5.50
C VAL A 79 -15.65 3.54 -5.24
N ARG A 80 -15.47 4.64 -4.49
CA ARG A 80 -14.14 5.09 -4.07
C ARG A 80 -13.47 4.05 -3.16
N TRP A 81 -14.26 3.40 -2.30
CA TRP A 81 -13.82 2.26 -1.50
C TRP A 81 -13.35 1.09 -2.37
N LEU A 82 -14.15 0.67 -3.35
CA LEU A 82 -13.80 -0.43 -4.25
C LEU A 82 -12.51 -0.12 -5.03
N GLY A 83 -12.38 1.11 -5.55
CA GLY A 83 -11.16 1.54 -6.22
C GLY A 83 -9.93 1.48 -5.32
N HIS A 84 -10.04 1.90 -4.05
CA HIS A 84 -8.97 1.77 -3.07
C HIS A 84 -8.65 0.31 -2.75
N LEU A 85 -9.67 -0.53 -2.57
CA LEU A 85 -9.50 -1.95 -2.29
C LEU A 85 -8.71 -2.62 -3.40
N LEU A 86 -9.10 -2.38 -4.66
CA LEU A 86 -8.43 -2.90 -5.86
C LEU A 86 -6.95 -2.49 -5.94
N ILE A 87 -6.66 -1.21 -5.68
CA ILE A 87 -5.27 -0.72 -5.65
C ILE A 87 -4.48 -1.42 -4.54
N VAL A 88 -5.01 -1.48 -3.32
CA VAL A 88 -4.31 -2.07 -2.17
C VAL A 88 -4.08 -3.55 -2.39
N THR A 89 -5.09 -4.31 -2.82
CA THR A 89 -4.97 -5.75 -3.07
C THR A 89 -4.01 -6.03 -4.23
N GLY A 90 -4.13 -5.28 -5.33
CA GLY A 90 -3.24 -5.42 -6.49
C GLY A 90 -1.79 -5.11 -6.13
N CYS A 91 -1.53 -3.98 -5.47
CA CYS A 91 -0.20 -3.61 -5.00
C CYS A 91 0.37 -4.63 -4.02
N LEU A 92 -0.41 -5.14 -3.07
CA LEU A 92 0.06 -6.09 -2.07
C LEU A 92 0.49 -7.40 -2.74
N VAL A 93 -0.31 -7.91 -3.68
CA VAL A 93 0.03 -9.13 -4.45
C VAL A 93 1.27 -8.89 -5.31
N LEU A 94 1.38 -7.74 -5.99
CA LEU A 94 2.58 -7.39 -6.77
C LEU A 94 3.82 -7.29 -5.89
N VAL A 95 3.75 -6.64 -4.74
CA VAL A 95 4.88 -6.55 -3.80
C VAL A 95 5.25 -7.94 -3.30
N LEU A 96 4.29 -8.79 -2.96
CA LEU A 96 4.56 -10.14 -2.45
C LEU A 96 5.20 -11.05 -3.51
N MET A 97 4.65 -11.07 -4.72
CA MET A 97 5.09 -11.97 -5.79
C MET A 97 6.30 -11.42 -6.55
N HIS A 98 6.29 -10.15 -6.91
CA HIS A 98 7.34 -9.54 -7.73
C HIS A 98 8.46 -8.95 -6.87
N GLY A 99 8.11 -8.11 -5.90
CA GLY A 99 9.11 -7.42 -5.08
C GLY A 99 9.80 -8.34 -4.06
N LEU A 100 9.03 -9.18 -3.38
CA LEU A 100 9.48 -10.09 -2.33
C LEU A 100 9.56 -11.55 -2.82
N GLY A 101 9.42 -11.78 -4.13
CA GLY A 101 9.33 -13.12 -4.70
C GLY A 101 10.48 -14.03 -4.28
N SER A 102 11.71 -13.52 -4.36
CA SER A 102 12.93 -14.25 -4.03
C SER A 102 13.10 -14.59 -2.54
N VAL A 103 12.39 -13.90 -1.65
CA VAL A 103 12.52 -14.07 -0.19
C VAL A 103 11.31 -14.80 0.40
N LEU A 104 10.11 -14.38 0.02
CA LEU A 104 8.86 -14.85 0.60
C LEU A 104 8.13 -15.84 -0.31
N ALA A 105 7.96 -15.53 -1.60
CA ALA A 105 7.16 -16.39 -2.49
C ALA A 105 7.81 -17.76 -2.74
N VAL A 106 9.14 -17.82 -2.87
CA VAL A 106 9.90 -19.08 -2.97
C VAL A 106 9.73 -19.97 -1.73
N LYS A 107 9.55 -19.38 -0.54
CA LYS A 107 9.35 -20.13 0.71
C LYS A 107 7.89 -20.55 0.91
N LEU A 108 6.95 -19.71 0.49
CA LEU A 108 5.51 -19.94 0.65
C LEU A 108 4.95 -20.92 -0.38
N PHE A 109 5.47 -20.90 -1.62
CA PHE A 109 4.96 -21.69 -2.73
C PHE A 109 6.04 -22.65 -3.26
N LYS A 110 5.80 -23.96 -3.15
CA LYS A 110 6.69 -24.98 -3.73
C LYS A 110 6.69 -24.84 -5.26
N GLY A 111 7.87 -24.70 -5.86
CA GLY A 111 8.00 -24.54 -7.32
C GLY A 111 7.67 -23.14 -7.84
N TYR A 112 7.74 -22.10 -7.00
CA TYR A 112 7.51 -20.72 -7.42
C TYR A 112 8.40 -20.30 -8.59
N GLN A 113 7.79 -19.92 -9.71
CA GLN A 113 8.46 -19.39 -10.89
C GLN A 113 7.69 -18.17 -11.39
N SER A 114 8.28 -16.99 -11.27
CA SER A 114 7.61 -15.70 -11.54
C SER A 114 7.22 -15.47 -13.00
N THR A 115 7.71 -16.29 -13.92
CA THR A 115 7.47 -16.19 -15.37
C THR A 115 6.65 -17.34 -15.92
N LEU A 116 6.26 -18.32 -15.09
CA LEU A 116 5.42 -19.44 -15.49
C LEU A 116 4.03 -19.30 -14.90
N ASP A 117 3.06 -19.90 -15.58
CA ASP A 117 1.73 -20.06 -15.05
C ASP A 117 1.75 -21.03 -13.86
N PRO A 118 0.94 -20.79 -12.81
CA PRO A 118 -0.12 -19.77 -12.69
C PRO A 118 0.34 -18.41 -12.15
N PHE A 119 1.59 -18.26 -11.71
CA PHE A 119 2.07 -17.06 -11.02
C PHE A 119 2.19 -15.84 -11.94
N LEU A 120 2.48 -16.08 -13.22
CA LEU A 120 2.45 -15.03 -14.24
C LEU A 120 1.05 -14.41 -14.37
N LEU A 121 0.01 -15.24 -14.46
CA LEU A 121 -1.39 -14.80 -14.51
C LEU A 121 -1.80 -14.03 -13.25
N VAL A 122 -1.42 -14.51 -12.06
CA VAL A 122 -1.71 -13.80 -10.79
C VAL A 122 -1.10 -12.41 -10.79
N ARG A 123 0.13 -12.25 -11.32
CA ARG A 123 0.80 -10.96 -11.40
C ARG A 123 0.13 -10.02 -12.40
N ASP A 124 -0.30 -10.53 -13.55
CA ASP A 124 -1.02 -9.74 -14.55
C ASP A 124 -2.38 -9.27 -14.04
N VAL A 125 -3.14 -10.18 -13.41
CA VAL A 125 -4.43 -9.84 -12.78
C VAL A 125 -4.19 -8.79 -11.69
N ALA A 126 -3.17 -8.95 -10.84
CA ALA A 126 -2.84 -7.97 -9.82
C ALA A 126 -2.50 -6.59 -10.41
N GLY A 127 -1.72 -6.55 -11.51
CA GLY A 127 -1.47 -5.31 -12.25
C GLY A 127 -2.74 -4.68 -12.81
N LEU A 128 -3.65 -5.49 -13.36
CA LEU A 128 -4.95 -5.03 -13.86
C LEU A 128 -5.82 -4.46 -12.73
N LEU A 129 -5.86 -5.10 -11.55
CA LEU A 129 -6.58 -4.59 -10.38
C LEU A 129 -6.08 -3.19 -10.00
N VAL A 130 -4.76 -2.95 -10.03
CA VAL A 130 -4.19 -1.62 -9.76
C VAL A 130 -4.67 -0.60 -10.81
N VAL A 131 -4.58 -0.93 -12.10
CA VAL A 131 -5.00 -0.02 -13.18
C VAL A 131 -6.48 0.31 -13.06
N VAL A 132 -7.36 -0.69 -12.91
CA VAL A 132 -8.80 -0.50 -12.76
C VAL A 132 -9.10 0.32 -11.50
N GLY A 133 -8.44 0.03 -10.39
CA GLY A 133 -8.63 0.78 -9.15
C GLY A 133 -8.23 2.25 -9.27
N VAL A 134 -7.11 2.55 -9.96
CA VAL A 134 -6.70 3.93 -10.27
C VAL A 134 -7.75 4.63 -11.15
N LEU A 135 -8.22 3.97 -12.21
CA LEU A 135 -9.25 4.53 -13.09
C LEU A 135 -10.55 4.83 -12.34
N LEU A 136 -10.99 3.94 -11.45
CA LEU A 136 -12.18 4.16 -10.62
C LEU A 136 -12.03 5.36 -9.69
N VAL A 137 -10.92 5.46 -8.95
CA VAL A 137 -10.68 6.57 -8.01
C VAL A 137 -10.60 7.92 -8.73
N PHE A 138 -9.93 7.97 -9.89
CA PHE A 138 -9.75 9.20 -10.65
C PHE A 138 -10.99 9.56 -11.48
N GLY A 139 -11.66 8.59 -12.09
CA GLY A 139 -12.89 8.77 -12.85
C GLY A 139 -14.02 9.29 -11.98
N GLN A 140 -14.21 8.70 -10.80
CA GLN A 140 -15.14 9.22 -9.78
C GLN A 140 -14.87 10.67 -9.41
N ARG A 141 -13.58 11.02 -9.27
CA ARG A 141 -13.19 12.38 -8.92
C ARG A 141 -13.44 13.35 -10.07
N ALA A 142 -13.24 12.95 -11.32
CA ALA A 142 -13.57 13.77 -12.48
C ALA A 142 -15.06 14.13 -12.51
N VAL A 143 -15.93 13.17 -12.17
CA VAL A 143 -17.38 13.38 -12.06
C VAL A 143 -17.76 14.26 -10.85
N GLN A 144 -17.12 14.06 -9.69
CA GLN A 144 -17.41 14.81 -8.45
C GLN A 144 -16.76 16.20 -8.38
N ARG A 145 -15.86 16.55 -9.33
CA ARG A 145 -15.21 17.87 -9.41
C ARG A 145 -16.21 19.02 -9.57
N ALA A 146 -17.45 18.75 -9.97
CA ALA A 146 -18.52 19.73 -10.03
C ALA A 146 -18.94 20.33 -8.67
N GLY A 147 -18.46 19.82 -7.52
CA GLY A 147 -19.02 20.23 -6.22
C GLY A 147 -18.08 20.47 -5.04
N ARG A 148 -16.77 20.15 -5.07
CA ARG A 148 -15.89 20.42 -3.91
C ARG A 148 -14.38 20.31 -4.22
N PRO A 149 -13.57 21.37 -4.00
CA PRO A 149 -12.12 21.28 -4.07
C PRO A 149 -11.57 20.89 -2.71
N SER A 150 -11.35 19.59 -2.46
CA SER A 150 -10.34 19.22 -1.46
C SER A 150 -8.99 19.22 -2.19
N PRO A 151 -8.05 20.12 -1.87
CA PRO A 151 -6.74 20.12 -2.49
C PRO A 151 -6.05 18.79 -2.22
N ARG A 152 -5.52 18.18 -3.27
CA ARG A 152 -4.69 16.98 -3.16
C ARG A 152 -3.37 17.41 -2.53
N LYS A 153 -2.80 16.62 -1.63
CA LYS A 153 -1.38 16.83 -1.33
C LYS A 153 -0.61 16.48 -2.59
N PRO A 154 0.38 17.30 -3.02
CA PRO A 154 1.11 17.07 -4.27
C PRO A 154 1.77 15.67 -4.29
N TRP A 155 2.16 15.18 -3.11
CA TRP A 155 2.73 13.85 -2.90
C TRP A 155 1.80 12.69 -3.28
N ASP A 156 0.48 12.85 -3.14
CA ASP A 156 -0.48 11.80 -3.51
C ASP A 156 -0.53 11.61 -5.03
N GLY A 157 -0.37 12.70 -5.79
CA GLY A 157 -0.31 12.66 -7.24
C GLY A 157 0.98 12.00 -7.73
N ALA A 158 2.11 12.39 -7.14
CA ALA A 158 3.41 11.80 -7.46
C ALA A 158 3.46 10.29 -7.19
N PHE A 159 2.90 9.83 -6.05
CA PHE A 159 2.81 8.41 -5.74
C PHE A 159 2.00 7.63 -6.77
N VAL A 160 0.82 8.13 -7.15
CA VAL A 160 0.00 7.44 -8.18
C VAL A 160 0.70 7.46 -9.54
N ALA A 161 1.33 8.57 -9.93
CA ALA A 161 2.06 8.65 -11.19
C ALA A 161 3.19 7.60 -11.24
N LEU A 162 3.97 7.48 -10.16
CA LEU A 162 5.02 6.46 -10.05
C LEU A 162 4.44 5.04 -10.10
N LEU A 163 3.32 4.80 -9.41
CA LEU A 163 2.65 3.49 -9.41
C LEU A 163 2.18 3.11 -10.82
N VAL A 164 1.51 4.02 -11.52
CA VAL A 164 1.03 3.79 -12.90
C VAL A 164 2.22 3.55 -13.83
N LEU A 165 3.27 4.36 -13.73
CA LEU A 165 4.48 4.17 -14.52
C LEU A 165 5.11 2.80 -14.28
N ALA A 166 5.23 2.36 -13.02
CA ALA A 166 5.79 1.06 -12.66
C ALA A 166 4.95 -0.11 -13.21
N VAL A 167 3.63 -0.01 -13.16
CA VAL A 167 2.74 -1.06 -13.69
C VAL A 167 2.75 -1.09 -15.22
N LEU A 168 2.65 0.06 -15.88
CA LEU A 168 2.63 0.14 -17.35
C LEU A 168 3.96 -0.31 -17.97
N THR A 169 5.08 0.08 -17.37
CA THR A 169 6.40 -0.39 -17.82
C THR A 169 6.53 -1.92 -17.71
N GLY A 170 5.97 -2.53 -16.65
CA GLY A 170 5.90 -3.98 -16.51
C GLY A 170 5.13 -4.67 -17.64
N PHE A 171 3.94 -4.17 -17.99
CA PHE A 171 3.14 -4.70 -19.09
C PHE A 171 3.79 -4.49 -20.46
N LEU A 172 4.36 -3.31 -20.69
CA LEU A 172 5.03 -2.98 -21.96
C LEU A 172 6.25 -3.88 -22.20
N LEU A 173 7.08 -4.08 -21.17
CA LEU A 173 8.23 -4.99 -21.23
C LEU A 173 7.80 -6.43 -21.52
N LYS A 174 6.64 -6.86 -21.02
CA LYS A 174 6.08 -8.18 -21.34
C LYS A 174 5.62 -8.25 -22.80
N GLY A 175 4.95 -7.22 -23.31
CA GLY A 175 4.52 -7.15 -24.71
C GLY A 175 5.68 -7.25 -25.69
N ILE A 176 6.78 -6.52 -25.43
CA ILE A 176 8.00 -6.57 -26.26
C ILE A 176 8.67 -7.96 -26.23
N LYS A 177 8.53 -8.74 -25.16
CA LYS A 177 9.12 -10.08 -25.05
C LYS A 177 8.32 -11.17 -25.77
N ILE A 178 7.06 -10.90 -26.12
CA ILE A 178 6.15 -11.86 -26.76
C ILE A 178 6.01 -11.58 -28.27
N ALA A 179 6.23 -10.34 -28.70
CA ALA A 179 6.34 -9.94 -30.10
C ALA A 179 7.66 -10.39 -30.72
#